data_AF-A0A0A1VBY8-F1
#
_entry.id   AF-A0A0A1VBY8-F1
#
_cell.length_a   1.000
_cell.length_b   1.000
_cell.length_c   1.000
_cell.angle_alpha   90.00
_cell.angle_beta   90.00
_cell.angle_gamma   90.00
#
_symmetry.space_group_name_H-M   'P 1'
#
loop_
_entity.id
_entity.type
_entity.pdbx_description
1 polymer ?
#
loop_
_entity_poly.entity_id
_entity_poly.type
_entity_poly.pdbx_seq_one_letter_code
_entity_poly.pdbx_strand_id
1 'polypeptide(L)'
;MDDAALLIAELLTRRWLPRSHPRVKRALVDAELFAQVEQRLAQSGLRWMDSIYADHVSVALLPAAQNGVMGEAGLNANNNLELPRDAQALLVVLWALIVLPKRERQTSRAQEGDAGQSDFFPAAKPLPQAASVSPVLSYKALLEDYGPQLGKKLRLDANLKLLERHGFILRRQDEIAEGPLLDVLLDYDVLAPRILDGALAEVLVRERAAEESEPNQPPAPDHQALAAMDMEASQDQGSARPDGRL
;
A
#
# COMPACT_ATOMS: atom_id res chain seq x y z
N MET A 1 -14.54 28.30 -16.40
CA MET A 1 -13.87 27.00 -16.61
C MET A 1 -14.91 25.93 -16.33
N ASP A 2 -15.03 24.94 -17.20
CA ASP A 2 -15.96 23.83 -16.98
C ASP A 2 -15.41 22.80 -15.98
N ASP A 3 -16.27 21.90 -15.52
CA ASP A 3 -15.94 20.94 -14.47
C ASP A 3 -14.88 19.92 -14.91
N ALA A 4 -14.90 19.51 -16.19
CA ALA A 4 -13.92 18.57 -16.75
C ALA A 4 -12.51 19.18 -16.77
N ALA A 5 -12.35 20.42 -17.26
CA ALA A 5 -11.06 21.09 -17.29
C ALA A 5 -10.52 21.36 -15.87
N LEU A 6 -11.40 21.71 -14.92
CA LEU A 6 -10.98 21.90 -13.53
C LEU A 6 -10.49 20.61 -12.89
N LEU A 7 -11.18 19.48 -13.13
CA LEU A 7 -10.73 18.18 -12.63
C LEU A 7 -9.38 17.78 -13.22
N ILE A 8 -9.20 17.96 -14.53
CA ILE A 8 -7.92 17.68 -15.20
C ILE A 8 -6.80 18.57 -14.63
N ALA A 9 -7.04 19.87 -14.48
CA ALA A 9 -6.07 20.80 -13.91
C ALA A 9 -5.70 20.42 -12.46
N GLU A 10 -6.67 19.98 -11.66
CA GLU A 10 -6.44 19.54 -10.28
C GLU A 10 -5.62 18.25 -10.23
N LEU A 11 -5.90 17.28 -11.11
CA LEU A 11 -5.13 16.05 -11.25
C LEU A 11 -3.69 16.32 -11.69
N LEU A 12 -3.48 17.23 -12.64
CA LEU A 12 -2.15 17.62 -13.10
C LEU A 12 -1.35 18.34 -11.99
N THR A 13 -2.02 19.15 -11.18
CA THR A 13 -1.36 19.89 -10.09
C THR A 13 -0.98 18.99 -8.93
N ARG A 14 -1.88 18.07 -8.54
CA ARG A 14 -1.68 17.19 -7.36
C ARG A 14 -1.06 15.83 -7.68
N ARG A 15 -0.93 15.48 -8.97
CA ARG A 15 -0.49 14.18 -9.52
C ARG A 15 -1.44 13.01 -9.26
N TRP A 16 -2.13 13.00 -8.14
CA TRP A 16 -3.17 12.02 -7.78
C TRP A 16 -4.26 12.66 -6.93
N LEU A 17 -5.46 12.08 -6.97
CA LEU A 17 -6.58 12.46 -6.12
C LEU A 17 -7.22 11.21 -5.50
N PRO A 18 -7.71 11.27 -4.25
CA PRO A 18 -8.44 10.16 -3.68
C PRO A 18 -9.81 10.04 -4.35
N ARG A 19 -10.33 8.81 -4.49
CA ARG A 19 -11.69 8.53 -4.96
C ARG A 19 -12.76 9.12 -4.05
N SER A 20 -12.41 9.48 -2.82
CA SER A 20 -13.29 10.20 -1.89
C SER A 20 -13.53 11.66 -2.29
N HIS A 21 -12.68 12.23 -3.14
CA HIS A 21 -12.71 13.65 -3.53
C HIS A 21 -14.00 14.01 -4.28
N PRO A 22 -14.68 15.12 -3.96
CA PRO A 22 -15.98 15.45 -4.54
C PRO A 22 -16.01 15.48 -6.07
N ARG A 23 -14.98 16.05 -6.70
CA ARG A 23 -14.89 16.12 -8.18
C ARG A 23 -14.66 14.75 -8.82
N VAL A 24 -13.85 13.90 -8.18
CA VAL A 24 -13.58 12.54 -8.68
C VAL A 24 -14.83 11.69 -8.55
N LYS A 25 -15.50 11.72 -7.38
CA LYS A 25 -16.79 11.05 -7.19
C LYS A 25 -17.81 11.44 -8.23
N ARG A 26 -17.95 12.74 -8.50
CA ARG A 26 -18.88 13.23 -9.50
C ARG A 26 -18.53 12.71 -10.89
N ALA A 27 -17.26 12.78 -11.29
CA ALA A 27 -16.81 12.24 -12.58
C ALA A 27 -17.04 10.72 -12.69
N LEU A 28 -16.86 9.95 -11.61
CA LEU A 28 -17.10 8.50 -11.62
C LEU A 28 -18.60 8.13 -11.65
N VAL A 29 -19.50 9.03 -11.28
CA VAL A 29 -20.96 8.80 -11.29
C VAL A 29 -21.60 9.32 -12.58
N ASP A 30 -21.09 10.41 -13.12
CA ASP A 30 -21.59 11.07 -14.32
C ASP A 30 -20.80 10.62 -15.56
N ALA A 31 -21.38 9.69 -16.32
CA ALA A 31 -20.75 9.11 -17.51
C ALA A 31 -20.47 10.14 -18.61
N GLU A 32 -21.31 11.18 -18.73
CA GLU A 32 -21.10 12.21 -19.74
C GLU A 32 -19.91 13.10 -19.37
N LEU A 33 -19.82 13.51 -18.11
CA LEU A 33 -18.67 14.24 -17.59
C LEU A 33 -17.38 13.41 -17.71
N PHE A 34 -17.43 12.11 -17.40
CA PHE A 34 -16.29 11.22 -17.53
C PHE A 34 -15.79 11.12 -18.97
N ALA A 35 -16.70 10.91 -19.93
CA ALA A 35 -16.35 10.84 -21.35
C ALA A 35 -15.70 12.14 -21.84
N GLN A 36 -16.18 13.30 -21.37
CA GLN A 36 -15.54 14.59 -21.69
C GLN A 36 -14.13 14.71 -21.09
N VAL A 37 -13.91 14.22 -19.88
CA VAL A 37 -12.58 14.20 -19.24
C VAL A 37 -11.63 13.30 -20.03
N GLU A 38 -12.04 12.07 -20.33
CA GLU A 38 -11.22 11.13 -21.11
C GLU A 38 -10.90 11.65 -22.50
N GLN A 39 -11.89 12.21 -23.20
CA GLN A 39 -11.68 12.78 -24.53
C GLN A 39 -10.63 13.90 -24.51
N ARG A 40 -10.68 14.80 -23.52
CA ARG A 40 -9.73 15.92 -23.41
C ARG A 40 -8.34 15.48 -22.99
N LEU A 41 -8.26 14.51 -22.07
CA LEU A 41 -6.99 13.88 -21.73
C LEU A 41 -6.38 13.24 -22.98
N ALA A 42 -7.16 12.48 -23.75
CA ALA A 42 -6.69 11.82 -24.96
C ALA A 42 -6.21 12.81 -26.04
N GLN A 43 -6.92 13.93 -26.23
CA GLN A 43 -6.49 15.02 -27.12
C GLN A 43 -5.14 15.63 -26.71
N SER A 44 -4.81 15.56 -25.42
CA SER A 44 -3.54 16.04 -24.86
C SER A 44 -2.48 14.94 -24.74
N GLY A 45 -2.75 13.74 -25.26
CA GLY A 45 -1.85 12.59 -25.15
C GLY A 45 -1.85 11.91 -23.78
N LEU A 46 -2.82 12.20 -22.91
CA LEU A 46 -2.95 11.64 -21.57
C LEU A 46 -4.10 10.63 -21.51
N ARG A 47 -4.11 9.80 -20.47
CA ARG A 47 -5.20 8.88 -20.14
C ARG A 47 -5.51 8.93 -18.65
N TRP A 48 -6.77 8.68 -18.33
CA TRP A 48 -7.20 8.44 -16.95
C TRP A 48 -6.63 7.12 -16.45
N MET A 49 -6.24 7.07 -15.18
CA MET A 49 -5.79 5.85 -14.52
C MET A 49 -6.60 5.64 -13.24
N ASP A 50 -7.38 4.57 -13.26
CA ASP A 50 -8.05 3.99 -12.12
C ASP A 50 -7.84 2.49 -12.08
N SER A 51 -7.85 1.96 -10.86
CA SER A 51 -7.88 0.53 -10.57
C SER A 51 -9.06 0.28 -9.66
N ILE A 52 -9.73 -0.87 -9.81
CA ILE A 52 -10.87 -1.26 -8.98
C ILE A 52 -10.52 -1.33 -7.49
N TYR A 53 -9.24 -1.54 -7.21
CA TYR A 53 -8.75 -1.74 -5.86
C TYR A 53 -8.04 -0.53 -5.26
N ALA A 54 -7.70 0.45 -6.09
CA ALA A 54 -6.96 1.61 -5.65
C ALA A 54 -7.90 2.68 -5.08
N ASP A 55 -7.52 3.26 -3.95
CA ASP A 55 -8.25 4.38 -3.32
C ASP A 55 -8.02 5.72 -4.03
N HIS A 56 -7.08 5.76 -4.97
CA HIS A 56 -6.65 6.96 -5.66
C HIS A 56 -6.85 6.82 -7.17
N VAL A 57 -6.87 7.97 -7.85
CA VAL A 57 -6.89 8.08 -9.31
C VAL A 57 -5.77 9.01 -9.73
N SER A 58 -5.20 8.76 -10.90
CA SER A 58 -4.15 9.59 -11.48
C SER A 58 -4.32 9.71 -12.98
N VAL A 59 -3.39 10.41 -13.63
CA VAL A 59 -3.31 10.51 -15.09
C VAL A 59 -1.95 10.00 -15.54
N ALA A 60 -1.92 9.32 -16.68
CA ALA A 60 -0.69 8.82 -17.29
C ALA A 60 -0.61 9.24 -18.76
N LEU A 61 0.58 9.14 -19.34
CA LEU A 61 0.78 9.39 -20.76
C LEU A 61 0.26 8.21 -21.60
N LEU A 62 -0.42 8.50 -22.72
CA LEU A 62 -0.82 7.48 -23.69
C LEU A 62 0.42 6.84 -24.34
N PRO A 63 0.40 5.53 -24.62
CA PRO A 63 1.52 4.83 -25.28
C PRO A 63 2.00 5.50 -26.56
N ALA A 64 1.07 6.01 -27.39
CA ALA A 64 1.41 6.72 -28.62
C ALA A 64 2.18 8.03 -28.38
N ALA A 65 1.87 8.73 -27.28
CA ALA A 65 2.53 9.99 -26.92
C ALA A 65 3.88 9.77 -26.20
N GLN A 66 4.07 8.61 -25.56
CA GLN A 66 5.32 8.25 -24.85
C GLN A 66 6.55 8.35 -25.77
N ASN A 67 6.47 7.76 -26.95
CA ASN A 67 7.57 7.74 -27.92
C ASN A 67 7.97 9.15 -28.39
N GLY A 68 6.99 10.05 -28.55
CA GLY A 68 7.23 11.41 -29.00
C GLY A 68 7.78 12.34 -27.91
N VAL A 69 7.36 12.15 -26.65
CA VAL A 69 7.74 13.04 -25.53
C VAL A 69 9.09 12.65 -24.92
N MET A 70 9.36 11.35 -24.77
CA MET A 70 10.59 10.90 -24.08
C MET A 70 11.80 10.73 -25.01
N GLY A 71 11.61 10.81 -26.33
CA GLY A 71 12.68 10.65 -27.33
C GLY A 71 13.40 9.29 -27.27
N GLU A 72 14.57 9.19 -27.92
CA GLU A 72 15.38 7.95 -27.91
C GLU A 72 15.88 7.54 -26.51
N ALA A 73 16.02 8.49 -25.58
CA ALA A 73 16.39 8.22 -24.20
C ALA A 73 15.26 7.47 -23.44
N GLY A 74 14.00 7.81 -23.72
CA GLY A 74 12.84 7.09 -23.20
C GLY A 74 12.59 5.74 -23.86
N LEU A 75 12.94 5.57 -25.14
CA LEU A 75 12.83 4.29 -25.84
C LEU A 75 13.71 3.19 -25.20
N ASN A 76 14.85 3.57 -24.64
CA ASN A 76 15.73 2.68 -23.88
C ASN A 76 15.42 2.63 -22.38
N ALA A 77 14.48 3.46 -21.90
CA ALA A 77 14.01 3.41 -20.54
C ALA A 77 12.98 2.28 -20.40
N ASN A 78 13.22 1.35 -19.48
CA ASN A 78 12.30 0.24 -19.19
C ASN A 78 11.01 0.70 -18.46
N ASN A 79 10.81 2.02 -18.28
CA ASN A 79 9.66 2.62 -17.63
C ASN A 79 9.49 4.10 -18.02
N ASN A 80 8.26 4.59 -17.87
CA ASN A 80 7.86 5.97 -18.17
C ASN A 80 8.11 6.96 -17.01
N LEU A 81 8.83 6.53 -15.98
CA LEU A 81 9.01 7.27 -14.72
C LEU A 81 10.45 7.77 -14.54
N GLU A 82 11.30 7.57 -15.56
CA GLU A 82 12.74 7.83 -15.52
C GLU A 82 13.42 7.13 -14.32
N LEU A 83 12.82 6.03 -13.85
CA LEU A 83 13.37 5.28 -12.73
C LEU A 83 14.58 4.47 -13.20
N PRO A 84 15.70 4.54 -12.48
CA PRO A 84 16.81 3.61 -12.67
C PRO A 84 16.34 2.16 -12.60
N ARG A 85 17.01 1.25 -13.32
CA ARG A 85 16.63 -0.17 -13.40
C ARG A 85 16.56 -0.84 -12.01
N ASP A 86 17.46 -0.46 -11.10
CA ASP A 86 17.48 -0.91 -9.72
C ASP A 86 16.30 -0.35 -8.91
N ALA A 87 15.89 0.90 -9.14
CA ALA A 87 14.68 1.46 -8.52
C ALA A 87 13.39 0.79 -9.03
N GLN A 88 13.35 0.44 -10.32
CA GLN A 88 12.23 -0.34 -10.90
C GLN A 88 12.16 -1.75 -10.32
N ALA A 89 13.30 -2.44 -10.19
CA ALA A 89 13.34 -3.76 -9.56
C ALA A 89 12.84 -3.69 -8.11
N LEU A 90 13.31 -2.70 -7.34
CA LEU A 90 12.82 -2.45 -5.99
C LEU A 90 11.32 -2.16 -5.95
N LEU A 91 10.79 -1.35 -6.88
CA LEU A 91 9.36 -1.07 -6.97
C LEU A 91 8.52 -2.34 -7.18
N VAL A 92 8.96 -3.24 -8.04
CA VAL A 92 8.29 -4.52 -8.28
C VAL A 92 8.32 -5.40 -7.03
N VAL A 93 9.46 -5.46 -6.33
CA VAL A 93 9.58 -6.20 -5.06
C VAL A 93 8.64 -5.62 -3.99
N LEU A 94 8.65 -4.30 -3.80
CA LEU A 94 7.76 -3.63 -2.84
C LEU A 94 6.29 -3.84 -3.18
N TRP A 95 5.93 -3.75 -4.47
CA TRP A 95 4.58 -4.05 -4.92
C TRP A 95 4.20 -5.50 -4.59
N ALA A 96 5.08 -6.47 -4.85
CA ALA A 96 4.81 -7.86 -4.55
C ALA A 96 4.63 -8.12 -3.04
N LEU A 97 5.46 -7.52 -2.18
CA LEU A 97 5.39 -7.70 -0.72
C LEU A 97 4.21 -6.97 -0.07
N ILE A 98 3.78 -5.83 -0.63
CA ILE A 98 2.72 -5.03 -0.02
C ILE A 98 1.34 -5.34 -0.64
N VAL A 99 1.27 -5.45 -1.97
CA VAL A 99 0.00 -5.54 -2.71
C VAL A 99 -0.48 -6.99 -2.82
N LEU A 100 0.38 -7.98 -3.09
CA LEU A 100 -0.08 -9.38 -3.22
C LEU A 100 -0.73 -9.90 -1.93
N PRO A 101 -0.11 -9.78 -0.72
CA PRO A 101 -0.73 -10.31 0.50
C PRO A 101 -2.02 -9.56 0.84
N LYS A 102 -2.07 -8.25 0.57
CA LYS A 102 -3.28 -7.44 0.72
C LYS A 102 -4.41 -7.97 -0.18
N ARG A 103 -4.10 -8.37 -1.41
CA ARG A 103 -5.06 -8.90 -2.39
C ARG A 103 -5.58 -10.28 -2.01
N GLU A 104 -4.69 -11.18 -1.61
CA GLU A 104 -5.07 -12.52 -1.13
C GLU A 104 -6.03 -12.41 0.06
N ARG A 105 -5.75 -11.50 1.02
CA ARG A 105 -6.64 -11.25 2.17
C ARG A 105 -7.99 -10.66 1.74
N GLN A 106 -8.04 -9.80 0.73
CA GLN A 106 -9.28 -9.22 0.23
C GLN A 106 -10.13 -10.25 -0.53
N THR A 107 -9.52 -11.10 -1.34
CA THR A 107 -10.22 -12.15 -2.08
C THR A 107 -10.76 -13.24 -1.15
N SER A 108 -9.97 -13.69 -0.16
CA SER A 108 -10.43 -14.70 0.80
C SER A 108 -11.59 -14.19 1.66
N ARG A 109 -11.54 -12.92 2.11
CA ARG A 109 -12.64 -12.29 2.86
C ARG A 109 -13.90 -12.09 2.02
N ALA A 110 -13.76 -11.80 0.73
CA ALA A 110 -14.91 -11.72 -0.18
C ALA A 110 -15.56 -13.10 -0.38
N GLN A 111 -14.77 -14.17 -0.45
CA GLN A 111 -15.26 -15.55 -0.56
C GLN A 111 -15.91 -16.06 0.74
N GLU A 112 -15.35 -15.74 1.91
CA GLU A 112 -15.95 -16.07 3.22
C GLU A 112 -17.30 -15.36 3.46
N GLY A 113 -17.47 -14.13 2.96
CA GLY A 113 -18.75 -13.42 3.00
C GLY A 113 -19.83 -14.03 2.09
N ASP A 114 -19.42 -14.73 1.01
CA ASP A 114 -20.31 -15.40 0.06
C ASP A 114 -20.71 -16.81 0.53
N ALA A 115 -19.83 -17.49 1.29
CA ALA A 115 -20.06 -18.86 1.78
C ALA A 115 -20.93 -18.97 3.05
N GLY A 116 -21.47 -17.86 3.57
CA GLY A 116 -22.13 -17.81 4.89
C GLY A 116 -23.50 -17.12 4.92
N GLN A 117 -24.21 -16.98 3.79
CA GLN A 117 -25.52 -16.33 3.78
C GLN A 117 -26.66 -17.25 4.23
N SER A 118 -26.74 -17.47 5.54
CA SER A 118 -27.97 -17.84 6.26
C SER A 118 -28.44 -16.71 7.19
N ASP A 119 -28.35 -15.46 6.74
CA ASP A 119 -28.95 -14.32 7.43
C ASP A 119 -30.00 -13.66 6.53
N PHE A 120 -31.25 -13.80 6.97
CA PHE A 120 -32.47 -13.51 6.22
C PHE A 120 -32.72 -12.01 5.97
N PHE A 121 -31.81 -11.12 6.39
CA PHE A 121 -31.75 -9.70 6.00
C PHE A 121 -30.34 -9.13 6.24
N PRO A 122 -29.65 -8.62 5.20
CA PRO A 122 -28.88 -7.40 5.41
C PRO A 122 -29.04 -6.44 4.23
N ALA A 123 -29.46 -5.20 4.53
CA ALA A 123 -29.31 -4.08 3.62
C ALA A 123 -27.86 -4.04 3.11
N ALA A 124 -27.69 -4.09 1.78
CA ALA A 124 -26.41 -4.11 1.08
C ALA A 124 -25.41 -3.14 1.72
N LYS A 125 -24.48 -3.68 2.52
CA LYS A 125 -23.36 -2.90 3.02
C LYS A 125 -22.32 -2.90 1.89
N PRO A 126 -22.06 -1.75 1.25
CA PRO A 126 -21.09 -1.67 0.18
C PRO A 126 -19.74 -2.18 0.70
N LEU A 127 -19.04 -2.93 -0.16
CA LEU A 127 -17.68 -3.42 0.05
C LEU A 127 -16.87 -2.39 0.86
N PRO A 128 -16.35 -2.73 2.05
CA PRO A 128 -15.55 -1.79 2.81
C PRO A 128 -14.33 -1.37 1.98
N GLN A 129 -14.14 -0.05 1.87
CA GLN A 129 -12.97 0.60 1.29
C GLN A 129 -11.68 -0.03 1.82
N ALA A 130 -10.61 0.02 1.01
CA ALA A 130 -9.31 -0.64 1.20
C ALA A 130 -8.49 -0.19 2.44
N ALA A 131 -9.15 0.25 3.50
CA ALA A 131 -8.61 0.66 4.79
C ALA A 131 -8.37 -0.49 5.78
N SER A 132 -8.48 -1.76 5.38
CA SER A 132 -8.07 -2.86 6.26
C SER A 132 -6.55 -3.07 6.16
N VAL A 133 -5.82 -2.15 6.77
CA VAL A 133 -4.39 -2.24 7.14
C VAL A 133 -3.51 -2.80 6.02
N SER A 134 -3.02 -1.93 5.12
CA SER A 134 -1.93 -2.31 4.23
C SER A 134 -0.78 -2.84 5.10
N PRO A 135 -0.27 -4.05 4.82
CA PRO A 135 0.84 -4.61 5.58
C PRO A 135 2.00 -3.63 5.51
N VAL A 136 2.53 -3.32 6.69
CA VAL A 136 3.64 -2.39 6.83
C VAL A 136 4.91 -3.23 6.73
N LEU A 137 5.73 -2.94 5.71
CA LEU A 137 6.97 -3.66 5.48
C LEU A 137 8.09 -3.05 6.33
N SER A 138 8.82 -3.88 7.05
CA SER A 138 10.01 -3.46 7.79
C SER A 138 11.18 -3.20 6.83
N TYR A 139 11.80 -2.03 6.93
CA TYR A 139 13.00 -1.68 6.17
C TYR A 139 14.17 -2.62 6.49
N LYS A 140 14.29 -3.10 7.74
CA LYS A 140 15.36 -4.02 8.13
C LYS A 140 15.23 -5.37 7.43
N ALA A 141 14.03 -5.94 7.39
CA ALA A 141 13.75 -7.19 6.67
C ALA A 141 14.09 -7.02 5.19
N LEU A 142 13.57 -5.96 4.55
CA LEU A 142 13.89 -5.65 3.16
C LEU A 142 15.40 -5.55 2.88
N LEU A 143 16.17 -4.97 3.81
CA LEU A 143 17.62 -4.84 3.67
C LEU A 143 18.34 -6.18 3.85
N GLU A 144 17.86 -7.06 4.74
CA GLU A 144 18.44 -8.38 4.98
C GLU A 144 18.21 -9.30 3.77
N ASP A 145 16.98 -9.38 3.28
CA ASP A 145 16.60 -10.34 2.24
C ASP A 145 17.02 -9.87 0.84
N TYR A 146 16.89 -8.57 0.56
CA TYR A 146 17.11 -8.02 -0.79
C TYR A 146 18.33 -7.10 -0.90
N GLY A 147 18.96 -6.74 0.20
CA GLY A 147 20.16 -5.88 0.21
C GLY A 147 21.30 -6.37 -0.70
N PRO A 148 21.65 -7.68 -0.72
CA PRO A 148 22.70 -8.20 -1.61
C PRO A 148 22.38 -8.03 -3.10
N GLN A 149 21.10 -8.11 -3.48
CA GLN A 149 20.65 -8.08 -4.88
C GLN A 149 20.37 -6.65 -5.38
N LEU A 150 19.93 -5.75 -4.48
CA LEU A 150 19.51 -4.38 -4.81
C LEU A 150 20.58 -3.31 -4.56
N GLY A 151 21.85 -3.71 -4.44
CA GLY A 151 22.99 -2.77 -4.36
C GLY A 151 23.31 -2.27 -2.94
N LYS A 152 22.93 -3.03 -1.91
CA LYS A 152 23.18 -2.78 -0.47
C LYS A 152 22.48 -1.50 0.03
N LYS A 153 22.70 -1.20 1.31
CA LYS A 153 22.02 -0.12 2.06
C LYS A 153 21.97 1.23 1.32
N LEU A 154 23.11 1.69 0.78
CA LEU A 154 23.20 3.03 0.19
C LEU A 154 22.33 3.19 -1.06
N ARG A 155 22.33 2.18 -1.97
CA ARG A 155 21.49 2.19 -3.18
C ARG A 155 20.03 2.02 -2.82
N LEU A 156 19.73 1.11 -1.88
CA LEU A 156 18.38 0.88 -1.39
C LEU A 156 17.77 2.18 -0.83
N ASP A 157 18.48 2.90 0.04
CA ASP A 157 18.00 4.16 0.62
C ASP A 157 17.80 5.26 -0.44
N ALA A 158 18.68 5.34 -1.44
CA ALA A 158 18.54 6.30 -2.53
C ALA A 158 17.29 6.00 -3.37
N ASN A 159 17.07 4.72 -3.71
CA ASN A 159 15.91 4.28 -4.48
C ASN A 159 14.61 4.42 -3.67
N LEU A 160 14.61 4.12 -2.37
CA LEU A 160 13.45 4.36 -1.50
C LEU A 160 13.07 5.83 -1.44
N LYS A 161 14.04 6.74 -1.27
CA LYS A 161 13.78 8.19 -1.31
C LYS A 161 13.21 8.64 -2.66
N LEU A 162 13.70 8.05 -3.75
CA LEU A 162 13.17 8.32 -5.09
C LEU A 162 11.70 7.87 -5.19
N LEU A 163 11.40 6.64 -4.80
CA LEU A 163 10.04 6.07 -4.82
C LEU A 163 9.06 6.85 -3.91
N GLU A 164 9.52 7.30 -2.74
CA GLU A 164 8.77 8.16 -1.84
C GLU A 164 8.42 9.50 -2.51
N ARG A 165 9.40 10.15 -3.16
CA ARG A 165 9.17 11.41 -3.90
C ARG A 165 8.17 11.25 -5.05
N HIS A 166 8.23 10.11 -5.74
CA HIS A 166 7.26 9.80 -6.79
C HIS A 166 5.87 9.46 -6.23
N GLY A 167 5.73 9.10 -4.96
CA GLY A 167 4.45 8.78 -4.32
C GLY A 167 4.06 7.30 -4.39
N PHE A 168 5.02 6.41 -4.67
CA PHE A 168 4.79 4.96 -4.66
C PHE A 168 4.79 4.39 -3.25
N ILE A 169 5.52 5.00 -2.32
CA ILE A 169 5.60 4.55 -0.94
C ILE A 169 5.47 5.71 0.04
N LEU A 170 5.06 5.38 1.26
CA LEU A 170 5.11 6.26 2.42
C LEU A 170 6.07 5.64 3.44
N ARG A 171 7.09 6.39 3.85
CA ARG A 171 8.07 5.91 4.82
C ARG A 171 7.81 6.54 6.19
N ARG A 172 7.70 5.71 7.22
CA ARG A 172 7.61 6.12 8.63
C ARG A 172 8.73 5.48 9.41
N GLN A 173 9.88 6.15 9.49
CA GLN A 173 11.09 5.62 10.14
C GLN A 173 11.57 4.29 9.52
N ASP A 174 11.28 3.16 10.18
CA ASP A 174 11.64 1.79 9.80
C ASP A 174 10.51 1.06 9.07
N GLU A 175 9.34 1.70 8.96
CA GLU A 175 8.14 1.16 8.34
C GLU A 175 7.93 1.73 6.93
N ILE A 176 7.66 0.85 5.97
CA ILE A 176 7.32 1.19 4.59
C ILE A 176 5.87 0.79 4.34
N ALA A 177 5.06 1.79 4.03
CA ALA A 177 3.66 1.61 3.67
C ALA A 177 3.42 1.94 2.20
N GLU A 178 2.30 1.44 1.69
CA GLU A 178 1.77 1.73 0.37
C GLU A 178 1.57 3.24 0.16
N GLY A 179 2.06 3.75 -0.98
CA GLY A 179 1.76 5.10 -1.45
C GLY A 179 0.59 5.12 -2.45
N PRO A 180 0.00 6.30 -2.68
CA PRO A 180 -1.19 6.46 -3.53
C PRO A 180 -1.01 6.00 -4.98
N LEU A 181 0.21 5.95 -5.51
CA LEU A 181 0.46 5.53 -6.89
C LEU A 181 0.78 4.04 -7.05
N LEU A 182 1.09 3.33 -5.95
CA LEU A 182 1.56 1.95 -6.02
C LEU A 182 0.54 1.05 -6.69
N ASP A 183 -0.73 1.22 -6.35
CA ASP A 183 -1.81 0.37 -6.85
C ASP A 183 -2.55 0.97 -8.05
N VAL A 184 -2.36 2.28 -8.30
CA VAL A 184 -2.98 2.98 -9.44
C VAL A 184 -2.20 2.75 -10.72
N LEU A 185 -0.87 2.78 -10.65
CA LEU A 185 -0.01 2.70 -11.84
C LEU A 185 0.45 1.28 -12.16
N LEU A 186 0.42 0.36 -11.19
CA LEU A 186 0.81 -1.03 -11.36
C LEU A 186 -0.44 -1.90 -11.38
N ASP A 187 -0.80 -2.36 -12.57
CA ASP A 187 -1.97 -3.19 -12.81
C ASP A 187 -1.76 -4.61 -12.25
N TYR A 188 -2.63 -4.99 -11.31
CA TYR A 188 -2.62 -6.30 -10.67
C TYR A 188 -2.81 -7.45 -11.67
N ASP A 189 -3.74 -7.32 -12.61
CA ASP A 189 -4.09 -8.42 -13.51
C ASP A 189 -2.95 -8.72 -14.50
N VAL A 190 -2.10 -7.74 -14.76
CA VAL A 190 -0.91 -7.88 -15.61
C VAL A 190 0.31 -8.32 -14.81
N LEU A 191 0.52 -7.78 -13.62
CA LEU A 191 1.72 -8.03 -12.82
C LEU A 191 1.64 -9.31 -12.00
N ALA A 192 0.49 -9.64 -11.41
CA ALA A 192 0.36 -10.80 -10.53
C ALA A 192 0.70 -12.11 -11.25
N PRO A 193 0.16 -12.44 -12.45
CA PRO A 193 0.54 -13.68 -13.15
C PRO A 193 2.02 -13.70 -13.52
N ARG A 194 2.60 -12.56 -13.91
CA ARG A 194 4.03 -12.47 -14.28
C ARG A 194 4.97 -12.69 -13.10
N ILE A 195 4.54 -12.35 -11.90
CA ILE A 195 5.32 -12.49 -10.68
C ILE A 195 5.12 -13.87 -10.07
N LEU A 196 3.87 -14.35 -10.02
CA LEU A 196 3.48 -15.63 -9.43
C LEU A 196 3.86 -16.83 -10.32
N ASP A 197 3.78 -16.70 -11.65
CA ASP A 197 4.12 -17.77 -12.60
C ASP A 197 5.52 -17.56 -13.21
N GLY A 198 6.23 -16.50 -12.82
CA GLY A 198 7.54 -16.12 -13.35
C GLY A 198 8.70 -16.34 -12.39
N ALA A 199 9.90 -15.89 -12.78
CA ALA A 199 11.15 -16.11 -12.03
C ALA A 199 11.20 -15.48 -10.62
N LEU A 200 10.29 -14.54 -10.31
CA LEU A 200 10.16 -13.94 -8.97
C LEU A 200 9.36 -14.80 -7.99
N ALA A 201 8.67 -15.84 -8.47
CA ALA A 201 7.83 -16.70 -7.65
C ALA A 201 8.62 -17.42 -6.55
N GLU A 202 9.79 -17.98 -6.88
CA GLU A 202 10.63 -18.73 -5.94
C GLU A 202 11.15 -17.86 -4.78
N VAL A 203 11.43 -16.58 -5.06
CA VAL A 203 11.89 -15.63 -4.05
C VAL A 203 10.74 -15.26 -3.09
N LEU A 204 9.53 -15.07 -3.62
CA LEU A 204 8.35 -14.75 -2.81
C LEU A 204 7.86 -15.92 -1.96
N VAL A 205 8.01 -17.16 -2.42
CA VAL A 205 7.66 -18.36 -1.63
C VAL A 205 8.53 -18.46 -0.38
N ARG A 206 9.81 -18.10 -0.47
CA ARG A 206 10.72 -18.09 0.68
C ARG A 206 10.30 -17.10 1.77
N GLU A 207 9.86 -15.90 1.38
CA GLU A 207 9.35 -14.88 2.30
C GLU A 207 8.01 -15.29 2.93
N ARG A 208 7.08 -15.85 2.14
CA ARG A 208 5.81 -16.36 2.68
C ARG A 208 6.01 -17.45 3.72
N ALA A 209 6.96 -18.37 3.47
CA ALA A 209 7.31 -19.39 4.45
C ALA A 209 7.90 -18.80 5.74
N ALA A 210 8.57 -17.64 5.66
CA ALA A 210 9.08 -16.92 6.83
C ALA A 210 7.94 -16.23 7.61
N GLU A 211 7.02 -15.53 6.92
CA GLU A 211 5.85 -14.88 7.54
C GLU A 211 4.88 -15.89 8.18
N GLU A 212 4.62 -17.04 7.54
CA GLU A 212 3.77 -18.11 8.10
C GLU A 212 4.41 -18.80 9.32
N SER A 213 5.73 -18.70 9.45
CA SER A 213 6.48 -19.27 10.56
C SER A 213 6.63 -18.33 11.77
N GLU A 214 6.16 -17.08 11.69
CA GLU A 214 5.91 -16.24 12.87
C GLU A 214 4.58 -16.68 13.52
N PRO A 215 4.60 -17.49 14.60
CA PRO A 215 3.37 -17.91 15.23
C PRO A 215 2.78 -16.68 15.92
N ASN A 216 1.52 -16.41 15.61
CA ASN A 216 0.56 -15.61 16.38
C ASN A 216 0.89 -15.64 17.89
N GLN A 217 1.76 -14.73 18.33
CA GLN A 217 2.12 -14.61 19.72
C GLN A 217 1.01 -13.77 20.35
N PRO A 218 0.14 -14.37 21.19
CA PRO A 218 -0.88 -13.59 21.87
C PRO A 218 -0.20 -12.44 22.62
N PRO A 219 -0.81 -11.24 22.66
CA PRO A 219 -0.21 -10.09 23.32
C PRO A 219 0.18 -10.50 24.74
N ALA A 220 1.48 -10.33 25.05
CA ALA A 220 1.99 -10.51 26.40
C ALA A 220 1.12 -9.69 27.35
N PRO A 221 0.62 -10.27 28.46
CA PRO A 221 -0.20 -9.54 29.40
C PRO A 221 0.60 -8.35 29.95
N ASP A 222 -0.01 -7.18 29.89
CA ASP A 222 0.55 -5.90 30.34
C ASP A 222 1.20 -6.06 31.73
N HIS A 223 2.51 -5.81 31.80
CA HIS A 223 3.28 -5.77 33.05
C HIS A 223 2.84 -4.64 34.02
N GLN A 224 1.78 -3.89 33.71
CA GLN A 224 1.23 -2.84 34.55
C GLN A 224 0.20 -3.35 35.58
N ALA A 225 -0.28 -4.60 35.49
CA ALA A 225 -1.21 -5.16 36.47
C ALA A 225 -0.53 -5.80 37.70
N LEU A 226 0.72 -6.27 37.61
CA LEU A 226 1.41 -6.89 38.75
C LEU A 226 1.92 -5.88 39.79
N ALA A 227 2.20 -4.63 39.40
CA ALA A 227 2.66 -3.60 40.35
C ALA A 227 1.55 -3.08 41.28
N ALA A 228 0.27 -3.28 40.92
CA ALA A 228 -0.86 -2.85 41.74
C ALA A 228 -1.19 -3.84 42.87
N MET A 229 -0.84 -5.13 42.74
CA MET A 229 -1.16 -6.14 43.75
C MET A 229 -0.12 -6.21 44.90
N ASP A 230 1.14 -5.82 44.65
CA ASP A 230 2.19 -5.84 45.68
C ASP A 230 2.16 -4.62 46.64
N MET A 231 1.47 -3.54 46.26
CA MET A 231 1.34 -2.33 47.10
C MET A 231 0.23 -2.41 48.14
N GLU A 232 -0.84 -3.19 47.92
CA GLU A 232 -1.93 -3.36 48.90
C GLU A 232 -1.60 -4.39 49.99
N ALA A 233 -0.72 -5.37 49.73
CA ALA A 233 -0.30 -6.36 50.74
C ALA A 233 0.69 -5.80 51.79
N SER A 234 1.28 -4.62 51.53
CA SER A 234 2.34 -4.03 52.35
C SER A 234 1.85 -3.01 53.39
N GLN A 235 0.56 -2.64 53.37
CA GLN A 235 0.01 -1.62 54.29
C GLN A 235 -0.69 -2.19 55.53
N ASP A 236 -0.89 -3.51 55.65
CA ASP A 236 -1.69 -4.12 56.73
C ASP A 236 -0.88 -4.91 57.80
N GLN A 237 0.46 -4.84 57.80
CA GLN A 237 1.32 -5.55 58.78
C GLN A 237 2.16 -4.65 59.70
N GLY A 238 1.69 -3.43 59.98
CA GLY A 238 2.44 -2.40 60.71
C GLY A 238 1.86 -1.93 62.05
N SER A 239 1.09 -2.73 62.79
CA SER A 239 0.60 -2.33 64.13
C SER A 239 0.74 -3.44 65.17
N ALA A 240 1.97 -3.63 65.67
CA ALA A 240 2.23 -4.13 67.02
C ALA A 240 3.68 -3.84 67.43
N ARG A 241 3.86 -2.94 68.38
CA ARG A 241 5.12 -2.60 69.05
C ARG A 241 4.82 -2.44 70.55
N PRO A 242 5.81 -2.61 71.44
CA PRO A 242 6.29 -3.90 71.91
C PRO A 242 6.15 -4.04 73.43
N ASP A 243 6.10 -5.30 73.89
CA ASP A 243 6.14 -5.65 75.31
C ASP A 243 7.53 -5.38 75.91
N GLY A 244 7.51 -4.89 77.15
CA GLY A 244 8.69 -4.39 77.86
C GLY A 244 9.63 -5.45 78.40
N ARG A 245 10.77 -4.95 78.91
CA ARG A 245 11.57 -5.54 79.99
C ARG A 245 12.45 -4.47 80.60
N LEU A 246 12.29 -4.26 81.91
CA LEU A 246 13.24 -4.77 82.91
C LEU A 246 12.42 -5.33 84.09
#